data_AF-A0A965BPH6-F1
#
_entry.id   AF-A0A965BPH6-F1
#
_cell.length_a   1.000
_cell.length_b   1.000
_cell.length_c   1.000
_cell.angle_alpha   90.00
_cell.angle_beta   90.00
_cell.angle_gamma   90.00
#
_symmetry.space_group_name_H-M   'P 1'
#
loop_
_entity.id
_entity.type
_entity.pdbx_description
1 polymer ?
#
loop_
_entity_poly.entity_id
_entity_poly.type
_entity_poly.pdbx_seq_one_letter_code
_entity_poly.pdbx_strand_id
1 'polypeptide(L)'
;MSIESHRLISASFVESPNQSARPAEALISLLVIHNISLPPGEFGGDSITQLFCNTLDCSAHPYFRTLEGLRVSAHVLIRRNGDIMQFVPFDRKAWHAGESSFQGVGNCNDFSIGVELEGTDHDPFTDSQYAALTQVTRDLLAAYPGLTEARIVGHSDVAPGRKSDPGPCFDWDRYRHSLRS
;
A
#
# COMPACT_ATOMS: atom_id res chain seq x y z
N MET A 1 0.87 13.58 10.17
CA MET A 1 2.33 13.71 9.94
C MET A 1 2.48 14.70 8.79
N SER A 2 3.63 15.32 8.55
CA SER A 2 3.80 16.13 7.33
C SER A 2 4.51 15.30 6.26
N ILE A 3 4.18 15.58 5.00
CA ILE A 3 4.91 15.05 3.83
C ILE A 3 5.90 16.12 3.40
N GLU A 4 7.18 15.77 3.36
CA GLU A 4 8.25 16.62 2.86
C GLU A 4 9.04 15.89 1.79
N SER A 5 9.23 16.52 0.63
CA SER A 5 9.89 15.90 -0.53
C SER A 5 9.32 14.50 -0.83
N HIS A 6 7.99 14.38 -0.83
CA HIS A 6 7.25 13.14 -1.09
C HIS A 6 7.51 11.98 -0.11
N ARG A 7 8.02 12.29 1.09
CA ARG A 7 8.22 11.32 2.17
C ARG A 7 7.49 11.73 3.46
N LEU A 8 7.01 10.74 4.20
CA LEU A 8 6.45 10.92 5.55
C LEU A 8 7.60 11.17 6.53
N ILE A 9 7.62 12.32 7.21
CA ILE A 9 8.75 12.70 8.10
C ILE A 9 8.97 11.72 9.25
N SER A 10 7.88 11.20 9.83
CA SER A 10 7.94 10.34 11.02
C SER A 10 7.81 8.85 10.71
N ALA A 11 7.86 8.47 9.43
CA ALA A 11 7.91 7.06 9.03
C ALA A 11 9.36 6.60 8.86
N SER A 12 9.62 5.33 9.12
CA SER A 12 10.89 4.74 8.72
C SER A 12 10.95 4.63 7.20
N PHE A 13 12.08 4.99 6.59
CA PHE A 13 12.24 4.95 5.14
C PHE A 13 13.30 3.93 4.72
N VAL A 14 12.89 2.97 3.88
CA VAL A 14 13.77 1.95 3.30
C VAL A 14 13.56 1.95 1.80
N GLU A 15 14.45 2.59 1.05
CA GLU A 15 14.25 2.80 -0.38
C GLU A 15 14.22 1.48 -1.16
N SER A 16 13.07 1.17 -1.75
CA SER A 16 12.92 0.01 -2.64
C SER A 16 13.52 0.30 -4.02
N PRO A 17 14.24 -0.66 -4.63
CA PRO A 17 14.64 -0.56 -6.03
C PRO A 17 13.47 -0.80 -7.01
N ASN A 18 12.34 -1.34 -6.54
CA ASN A 18 11.17 -1.67 -7.34
C ASN A 18 10.28 -0.43 -7.52
N GLN A 19 10.80 0.56 -8.24
CA GLN A 19 10.08 1.78 -8.54
C GLN A 19 10.55 2.37 -9.87
N SER A 20 9.75 3.27 -10.44
CA SER A 20 10.13 4.03 -11.63
C SER A 20 9.58 5.45 -11.58
N ALA A 21 9.88 6.26 -12.59
CA ALA A 21 9.14 7.49 -12.82
C ALA A 21 7.66 7.15 -13.12
N ARG A 22 6.76 8.05 -12.70
CA ARG A 22 5.40 8.11 -13.22
C ARG A 22 5.43 8.65 -14.67
N PRO A 23 4.39 8.39 -15.49
CA PRO A 23 4.26 9.06 -16.77
C PRO A 23 4.32 10.59 -16.62
N ALA A 24 4.80 11.28 -17.63
CA ALA A 24 4.81 12.74 -17.64
C ALA A 24 3.39 13.27 -17.40
N GLU A 25 3.25 14.31 -16.57
CA GLU A 25 1.96 14.96 -16.24
C GLU A 25 0.96 14.09 -15.45
N ALA A 26 1.32 12.86 -15.08
CA ALA A 26 0.45 12.02 -14.27
C ALA A 26 0.21 12.65 -12.88
N LEU A 27 -1.04 12.98 -12.59
CA LEU A 27 -1.46 13.43 -11.27
C LEU A 27 -1.65 12.23 -10.34
N ILE A 28 -1.02 12.28 -9.17
CA ILE A 28 -1.36 11.41 -8.06
C ILE A 28 -2.81 11.69 -7.68
N SER A 29 -3.67 10.71 -7.92
CA SER A 29 -5.12 10.90 -7.80
C SER A 29 -5.87 9.69 -7.29
N LEU A 30 -5.20 8.56 -7.03
CA LEU A 30 -5.82 7.36 -6.50
C LEU A 30 -5.06 6.85 -5.27
N LEU A 31 -5.78 6.41 -4.25
CA LEU A 31 -5.22 5.66 -3.13
C LEU A 31 -5.79 4.25 -3.17
N VAL A 32 -4.91 3.25 -3.24
CA VAL A 32 -5.27 1.84 -3.23
C VAL A 32 -4.85 1.23 -1.90
N ILE A 33 -5.83 0.69 -1.19
CA ILE A 33 -5.64 -0.02 0.08
C ILE A 33 -5.44 -1.51 -0.22
N HIS A 34 -4.40 -2.07 0.38
CA HIS A 34 -3.98 -3.45 0.21
C HIS A 34 -3.84 -4.13 1.57
N ASN A 35 -3.70 -5.46 1.55
CA ASN A 35 -3.17 -6.19 2.68
C ASN A 35 -2.09 -7.18 2.23
N ILE A 36 -1.19 -7.48 3.16
CA ILE A 36 -0.11 -8.45 2.96
C ILE A 36 0.30 -9.09 4.28
N SER A 37 0.63 -10.37 4.23
CA SER A 37 1.30 -11.11 5.31
C SER A 37 2.32 -12.04 4.68
N LEU A 38 3.49 -12.18 5.29
CA LEU A 38 4.56 -12.99 4.71
C LEU A 38 5.44 -13.67 5.79
N PRO A 39 5.36 -15.01 5.96
CA PRO A 39 4.48 -15.95 5.26
C PRO A 39 2.97 -15.65 5.37
N PRO A 40 2.12 -16.19 4.48
CA PRO A 40 0.68 -15.90 4.53
C PRO A 40 0.07 -16.22 5.89
N GLY A 41 -0.64 -15.26 6.48
CA GLY A 41 -1.23 -15.38 7.83
C GLY A 41 -0.25 -15.19 8.98
N GLU A 42 1.04 -14.98 8.70
CA GLU A 42 2.04 -14.64 9.71
C GLU A 42 2.35 -13.13 9.67
N PHE A 43 2.47 -12.54 10.85
CA PHE A 43 2.67 -11.11 11.03
C PHE A 43 4.00 -10.83 11.75
N GLY A 44 4.55 -9.64 11.52
CA GLY A 44 5.85 -9.24 12.04
C GLY A 44 7.01 -9.70 11.17
N GLY A 45 8.22 -9.56 11.71
CA GLY A 45 9.46 -9.89 10.98
C GLY A 45 9.72 -9.00 9.76
N ASP A 46 10.72 -9.37 8.96
CA ASP A 46 11.25 -8.51 7.89
C ASP A 46 10.90 -8.98 6.48
N SER A 47 10.19 -10.10 6.33
CA SER A 47 9.92 -10.72 5.02
C SER A 47 9.24 -9.77 4.04
N ILE A 48 8.27 -8.96 4.49
CA ILE A 48 7.57 -7.98 3.63
C ILE A 48 8.54 -6.90 3.14
N THR A 49 9.33 -6.33 4.04
CA THR A 49 10.40 -5.36 3.73
C THR A 49 11.37 -5.96 2.71
N GLN A 50 11.80 -7.21 2.94
CA GLN A 50 12.74 -7.92 2.08
C GLN A 50 12.15 -8.22 0.70
N LEU A 51 10.87 -8.60 0.61
CA LEU A 51 10.16 -8.78 -0.65
C LEU A 51 10.14 -7.47 -1.44
N PHE A 52 9.74 -6.37 -0.81
CA PHE A 52 9.70 -5.06 -1.46
C PHE A 52 11.08 -4.55 -1.86
N CYS A 53 12.14 -5.04 -1.24
CA CYS A 53 13.52 -4.62 -1.50
C CYS A 53 14.34 -5.62 -2.35
N ASN A 54 13.72 -6.69 -2.87
CA ASN A 54 14.40 -7.78 -3.59
C ASN A 54 15.52 -8.47 -2.79
N THR A 55 15.39 -8.55 -1.47
CA THR A 55 16.35 -9.21 -0.57
C THR A 55 15.77 -10.42 0.15
N LEU A 56 14.54 -10.84 -0.21
CA LEU A 56 13.90 -12.02 0.38
C LEU A 56 14.66 -13.29 0.01
N ASP A 57 15.11 -14.03 1.03
CA ASP A 57 15.63 -15.39 0.84
C ASP A 57 14.47 -16.34 0.51
N CYS A 58 14.28 -16.62 -0.78
CA CYS A 58 13.20 -17.46 -1.25
C CYS A 58 13.35 -18.95 -0.85
N SER A 59 14.51 -19.35 -0.31
CA SER A 59 14.72 -20.70 0.21
C SER A 59 14.26 -20.86 1.67
N ALA A 60 14.08 -19.76 2.40
CA ALA A 60 13.77 -19.75 3.83
C ALA A 60 12.36 -20.27 4.19
N HIS A 61 11.41 -20.23 3.24
CA HIS A 61 10.06 -20.74 3.46
C HIS A 61 9.46 -21.30 2.16
N PRO A 62 8.71 -22.43 2.18
CA PRO A 62 8.15 -23.03 0.97
C PRO A 62 7.31 -22.08 0.12
N TYR A 63 6.54 -21.18 0.75
CA TYR A 63 5.75 -20.17 0.05
C TYR A 63 6.63 -19.13 -0.68
N PHE A 64 7.80 -18.77 -0.13
CA PHE A 64 8.65 -17.74 -0.72
C PHE A 64 9.22 -18.16 -2.08
N ARG A 65 9.36 -19.46 -2.33
CA ARG A 65 9.70 -19.97 -3.67
C ARG A 65 8.72 -19.53 -4.76
N THR A 66 7.45 -19.29 -4.41
CA THR A 66 6.45 -18.78 -5.38
C THR A 66 6.65 -17.31 -5.72
N LEU A 67 7.46 -16.59 -4.93
CA LEU A 67 7.80 -15.18 -5.09
C LEU A 67 9.16 -14.98 -5.76
N GLU A 68 9.87 -16.05 -6.12
CA GLU A 68 11.18 -15.95 -6.74
C GLU A 68 11.10 -15.18 -8.07
N GLY A 69 11.95 -14.17 -8.21
CA GLY A 69 11.96 -13.29 -9.39
C GLY A 69 10.84 -12.24 -9.43
N LEU A 70 9.88 -12.27 -8.49
CA LEU A 70 8.85 -11.25 -8.39
C LEU A 70 9.46 -9.90 -8.01
N ARG A 71 9.03 -8.84 -8.68
CA ARG A 71 9.45 -7.46 -8.40
C ARG A 71 8.23 -6.60 -8.13
N VAL A 72 8.01 -6.32 -6.85
CA VAL A 72 6.85 -5.57 -6.36
C VAL A 72 7.28 -4.63 -5.23
N SER A 73 6.49 -3.61 -5.00
CA SER A 73 6.65 -2.67 -3.89
C SER A 73 5.32 -1.97 -3.63
N ALA A 74 5.18 -1.40 -2.45
CA ALA A 74 4.17 -0.40 -2.15
C ALA A 74 4.83 0.91 -1.76
N HIS A 75 4.05 1.99 -1.65
CA HIS A 75 4.58 3.23 -1.07
C HIS A 75 4.76 3.08 0.43
N VAL A 76 3.75 2.54 1.11
CA VAL A 76 3.71 2.44 2.58
C VAL A 76 3.28 1.05 3.03
N LEU A 77 3.88 0.55 4.11
CA LEU A 77 3.39 -0.58 4.91
C LEU A 77 3.04 -0.08 6.31
N ILE A 78 1.88 -0.50 6.82
CA ILE A 78 1.45 -0.27 8.18
C ILE A 78 1.36 -1.61 8.91
N ARG A 79 2.25 -1.82 9.87
CA ARG A 79 2.36 -3.04 10.68
C ARG A 79 1.17 -3.19 11.64
N ARG A 80 0.99 -4.40 12.20
CA ARG A 80 -0.11 -4.67 13.16
C ARG A 80 -0.13 -3.72 14.36
N ASN A 81 1.04 -3.26 14.82
CA ASN A 81 1.17 -2.32 15.93
C ASN A 81 0.95 -0.84 15.53
N GLY A 82 0.73 -0.54 14.25
CA GLY A 82 0.57 0.81 13.71
C GLY A 82 1.88 1.44 13.21
N ASP A 83 3.01 0.76 13.29
CA ASP A 83 4.28 1.29 12.77
C ASP A 83 4.20 1.49 11.26
N ILE A 84 4.70 2.63 10.81
CA ILE A 84 4.63 3.07 9.42
C ILE A 84 6.02 3.01 8.80
N MET A 85 6.12 2.24 7.73
CA MET A 85 7.31 2.14 6.89
C MET A 85 6.98 2.66 5.49
N GLN A 86 7.84 3.48 4.92
CA GLN A 86 7.74 3.96 3.55
C GLN A 86 8.88 3.38 2.72
N PHE A 87 8.56 2.92 1.50
CA PHE A 87 9.54 2.30 0.61
C PHE A 87 9.80 3.08 -0.68
N VAL A 88 8.79 3.82 -1.14
CA VAL A 88 8.85 4.57 -2.39
C VAL A 88 8.37 6.00 -2.12
N PRO A 89 9.12 7.04 -2.52
CA PRO A 89 8.63 8.41 -2.50
C PRO A 89 7.32 8.53 -3.28
N PHE A 90 6.36 9.31 -2.79
CA PHE A 90 5.01 9.34 -3.36
C PHE A 90 4.95 9.85 -4.81
N ASP A 91 5.88 10.71 -5.25
CA ASP A 91 6.05 11.17 -6.64
C ASP A 91 6.55 10.07 -7.59
N ARG A 92 7.08 8.98 -7.05
CA ARG A 92 7.57 7.84 -7.80
C ARG A 92 6.49 6.77 -7.92
N LYS A 93 6.56 5.98 -8.99
CA LYS A 93 5.67 4.85 -9.24
C LYS A 93 6.18 3.63 -8.49
N ALA A 94 5.47 3.19 -7.45
CA ALA A 94 5.62 1.86 -6.86
C ALA A 94 4.90 0.81 -7.72
N TRP A 95 5.23 -0.47 -7.54
CA TRP A 95 4.69 -1.58 -8.34
C TRP A 95 3.77 -2.46 -7.48
N HIS A 96 2.58 -1.94 -7.16
CA HIS A 96 1.65 -2.55 -6.19
C HIS A 96 0.36 -3.09 -6.84
N ALA A 97 -0.18 -2.40 -7.83
CA ALA A 97 -1.52 -2.69 -8.37
C ALA A 97 -1.53 -3.74 -9.49
N GLY A 98 -0.39 -4.07 -10.09
CA GLY A 98 -0.32 -4.95 -11.27
C GLY A 98 -1.27 -4.55 -12.40
N GLU A 99 -1.80 -5.54 -13.13
CA GLU A 99 -2.89 -5.33 -14.11
C GLU A 99 -4.17 -4.87 -13.39
N SER A 100 -4.56 -3.63 -13.67
CA SER A 100 -5.62 -2.92 -12.95
C SER A 100 -6.21 -1.79 -13.78
N SER A 101 -7.43 -1.36 -13.45
CA SER A 101 -8.13 -0.23 -14.07
C SER A 101 -9.04 0.47 -13.06
N PHE A 102 -9.04 1.80 -13.07
CA PHE A 102 -9.97 2.62 -12.29
C PHE A 102 -10.70 3.60 -13.21
N GLN A 103 -12.04 3.57 -13.20
CA GLN A 103 -12.89 4.44 -14.03
C GLN A 103 -12.52 4.41 -15.54
N GLY A 104 -12.12 3.24 -16.04
CA GLY A 104 -11.72 3.03 -17.44
C GLY A 104 -10.28 3.40 -17.76
N VAL A 105 -9.51 3.90 -16.80
CA VAL A 105 -8.07 4.19 -16.95
C VAL A 105 -7.27 3.01 -16.42
N GLY A 106 -6.55 2.33 -17.31
CA GLY A 106 -5.69 1.19 -16.96
C GLY A 106 -4.39 1.58 -16.26
N ASN A 107 -3.68 0.58 -15.75
CA ASN A 107 -2.37 0.69 -15.08
C ASN A 107 -2.38 1.67 -13.90
N CYS A 108 -3.14 1.33 -12.85
CA CYS A 108 -3.35 2.22 -11.71
C CYS A 108 -2.04 2.72 -11.07
N ASN A 109 -0.96 1.94 -11.09
CA ASN A 109 0.37 2.32 -10.58
C ASN A 109 0.84 3.70 -11.10
N ASP A 110 0.44 4.10 -12.30
CA ASP A 110 0.86 5.37 -12.90
C ASP A 110 0.35 6.59 -12.10
N PHE A 111 -0.84 6.49 -11.50
CA PHE A 111 -1.52 7.60 -10.82
C PHE A 111 -1.95 7.29 -9.38
N SER A 112 -1.61 6.10 -8.87
CA SER A 112 -1.94 5.67 -7.51
C SER A 112 -0.80 5.72 -6.51
N ILE A 113 -1.18 5.83 -5.24
CA ILE A 113 -0.37 5.46 -4.08
C ILE A 113 -0.91 4.15 -3.52
N GLY A 114 -0.02 3.20 -3.22
CA GLY A 114 -0.36 1.93 -2.59
C GLY A 114 0.01 1.93 -1.11
N VAL A 115 -0.97 1.65 -0.25
CA VAL A 115 -0.77 1.46 1.19
C VAL A 115 -1.14 0.03 1.56
N GLU A 116 -0.17 -0.70 2.09
CA GLU A 116 -0.28 -2.07 2.56
C GLU A 116 -0.57 -2.09 4.05
N LEU A 117 -1.60 -2.83 4.46
CA LEU A 117 -1.81 -3.18 5.87
C LEU A 117 -1.32 -4.59 6.11
N GLU A 118 -0.46 -4.77 7.11
CA GLU A 118 -0.08 -6.11 7.54
C GLU A 118 -1.32 -6.88 8.03
N GLY A 119 -1.68 -7.98 7.37
CA GLY A 119 -2.95 -8.65 7.62
C GLY A 119 -3.34 -9.64 6.54
N THR A 120 -4.61 -10.05 6.60
CA THR A 120 -5.25 -10.98 5.66
C THR A 120 -6.68 -10.53 5.38
N ASP A 121 -7.31 -11.15 4.38
CA ASP A 121 -8.75 -10.96 4.08
C ASP A 121 -9.68 -11.52 5.17
N HIS A 122 -9.16 -12.29 6.14
CA HIS A 122 -9.94 -13.06 7.11
C HIS A 122 -9.71 -12.64 8.56
N ASP A 123 -8.76 -11.76 8.81
CA ASP A 123 -8.42 -11.25 10.14
C ASP A 123 -8.78 -9.76 10.26
N PRO A 124 -9.46 -9.33 11.33
CA PRO A 124 -9.71 -7.91 11.58
C PRO A 124 -8.41 -7.10 11.65
N PHE A 125 -8.37 -5.91 11.06
CA PHE A 125 -7.26 -4.95 11.23
C PHE A 125 -7.30 -4.27 12.60
N THR A 126 -6.14 -3.92 13.15
CA THR A 126 -6.05 -3.37 14.50
C THR A 126 -6.45 -1.90 14.57
N ASP A 127 -6.80 -1.43 15.77
CA ASP A 127 -7.08 -0.01 16.01
C ASP A 127 -5.90 0.88 15.66
N SER A 128 -4.67 0.42 15.97
CA SER A 128 -3.44 1.14 15.61
C SER A 128 -3.26 1.25 14.10
N GLN A 129 -3.62 0.21 13.33
CA GLN A 129 -3.57 0.26 11.87
C GLN A 129 -4.56 1.28 11.30
N TYR A 130 -5.81 1.30 11.78
CA TYR A 130 -6.78 2.32 11.35
C TYR A 130 -6.34 3.73 11.71
N ALA A 131 -5.78 3.94 12.91
CA ALA A 131 -5.26 5.24 13.32
C ALA A 131 -4.10 5.71 12.41
N ALA A 132 -3.13 4.83 12.17
CA ALA A 132 -2.00 5.11 11.28
C ALA A 132 -2.46 5.35 9.84
N LEU A 133 -3.35 4.51 9.30
CA LEU A 133 -3.88 4.66 7.95
C LEU A 133 -4.65 5.97 7.79
N THR A 134 -5.48 6.33 8.77
CA THR A 134 -6.22 7.60 8.78
C THR A 134 -5.25 8.77 8.72
N GLN A 135 -4.18 8.72 9.52
CA GLN A 135 -3.17 9.78 9.53
C GLN A 135 -2.46 9.89 8.18
N VAL A 136 -1.94 8.78 7.63
CA VAL A 136 -1.30 8.75 6.30
C VAL A 136 -2.24 9.31 5.24
N THR A 137 -3.50 8.88 5.27
CA THR A 137 -4.50 9.30 4.27
C THR A 137 -4.76 10.80 4.33
N ARG A 138 -4.93 11.37 5.53
CA ARG A 138 -5.13 12.83 5.69
C ARG A 138 -3.93 13.61 5.17
N ASP A 139 -2.71 13.12 5.43
CA ASP A 139 -1.49 13.76 4.95
C ASP A 139 -1.39 13.71 3.42
N LEU A 140 -1.78 12.58 2.81
CA LEU A 140 -1.87 12.42 1.35
C LEU A 140 -2.93 13.35 0.73
N LEU A 141 -4.13 13.41 1.31
CA LEU A 141 -5.21 14.29 0.84
C LEU A 141 -4.80 15.77 0.91
N ALA A 142 -4.06 16.16 1.94
CA ALA A 142 -3.54 17.52 2.07
C ALA A 142 -2.43 17.83 1.05
N ALA A 143 -1.57 16.85 0.73
CA ALA A 143 -0.43 17.05 -0.17
C ALA A 143 -0.76 16.92 -1.66
N TYR A 144 -1.78 16.13 -2.03
CA TYR A 144 -2.10 15.80 -3.42
C TYR A 144 -3.55 16.18 -3.77
N PRO A 145 -3.79 17.37 -4.37
CA PRO A 145 -5.14 17.84 -4.68
C PRO A 145 -5.94 16.96 -5.66
N GLY A 146 -5.26 16.15 -6.46
CA GLY A 146 -5.91 15.18 -7.36
C GLY A 146 -6.49 13.97 -6.62
N LEU A 147 -6.03 13.70 -5.40
CA LEU A 147 -6.54 12.63 -4.55
C LEU A 147 -7.70 13.15 -3.71
N THR A 148 -8.83 12.45 -3.78
CA THR A 148 -10.03 12.79 -3.01
C THR A 148 -10.53 11.56 -2.25
N GLU A 149 -11.36 11.75 -1.22
CA GLU A 149 -11.96 10.63 -0.51
C GLU A 149 -12.68 9.66 -1.47
N ALA A 150 -13.38 10.15 -2.49
CA ALA A 150 -14.06 9.31 -3.47
C ALA A 150 -13.11 8.46 -4.34
N ARG A 151 -11.81 8.75 -4.34
CA ARG A 151 -10.76 8.05 -5.09
C ARG A 151 -9.84 7.26 -4.16
N ILE A 152 -10.38 6.78 -3.05
CA ILE A 152 -9.75 5.77 -2.20
C ILE A 152 -10.50 4.47 -2.43
N VAL A 153 -9.81 3.39 -2.74
CA VAL A 153 -10.40 2.11 -3.14
C VAL A 153 -9.56 0.94 -2.62
N GLY A 154 -10.14 -0.25 -2.60
CA GLY A 154 -9.39 -1.49 -2.39
C GLY A 154 -8.69 -1.95 -3.67
N HIS A 155 -7.70 -2.83 -3.54
CA HIS A 155 -7.09 -3.48 -4.69
C HIS A 155 -8.10 -4.31 -5.49
N SER A 156 -9.06 -4.94 -4.80
CA SER A 156 -10.18 -5.68 -5.37
C SER A 156 -11.08 -4.83 -6.29
N ASP A 157 -11.21 -3.53 -6.01
CA ASP A 157 -12.03 -2.62 -6.82
C ASP A 157 -11.36 -2.28 -8.16
N VAL A 158 -10.02 -2.26 -8.21
CA VAL A 158 -9.24 -1.93 -9.42
C VAL A 158 -8.78 -3.16 -10.19
N ALA A 159 -8.84 -4.34 -9.57
CA ALA A 159 -8.47 -5.63 -10.18
C ALA A 159 -9.49 -6.74 -9.86
N PRO A 160 -10.79 -6.53 -10.18
CA PRO A 160 -11.84 -7.48 -9.85
C PRO A 160 -11.60 -8.85 -10.48
N GLY A 161 -11.82 -9.92 -9.72
CA GLY A 161 -11.60 -11.30 -10.14
C GLY A 161 -10.14 -11.78 -10.08
N ARG A 162 -9.16 -10.86 -9.96
CA ARG A 162 -7.74 -11.18 -9.77
C ARG A 162 -7.29 -11.00 -8.32
N LYS A 163 -7.79 -9.98 -7.64
CA LYS A 163 -7.40 -9.61 -6.28
C LYS A 163 -8.61 -9.43 -5.38
N SER A 164 -8.47 -9.81 -4.12
CA SER A 164 -9.51 -9.76 -3.10
C SER A 164 -9.18 -8.78 -1.96
N ASP A 165 -7.91 -8.38 -1.83
CA ASP A 165 -7.44 -7.43 -0.82
C ASP A 165 -8.07 -6.02 -1.00
N PRO A 166 -8.37 -5.28 0.09
CA PRO A 166 -8.04 -5.57 1.49
C PRO A 166 -9.01 -6.53 2.20
N GLY A 167 -9.95 -7.13 1.46
CA GLY A 167 -10.85 -8.17 1.95
C GLY A 167 -12.02 -7.68 2.79
N PRO A 168 -12.95 -8.57 3.16
CA PRO A 168 -14.15 -8.24 3.93
C PRO A 168 -13.85 -7.80 5.38
N CYS A 169 -12.68 -8.13 5.92
CA CYS A 169 -12.27 -7.71 7.25
C CYS A 169 -11.76 -6.26 7.32
N PHE A 170 -11.61 -5.59 6.17
CA PHE A 170 -11.37 -4.15 6.14
C PHE A 170 -12.69 -3.38 6.29
N ASP A 171 -12.86 -2.73 7.44
CA ASP A 171 -14.03 -1.94 7.81
C ASP A 171 -13.94 -0.56 7.15
N TRP A 172 -14.50 -0.48 5.95
CA TRP A 172 -14.59 0.75 5.17
C TRP A 172 -15.35 1.84 5.93
N ASP A 173 -16.46 1.53 6.58
CA ASP A 173 -17.27 2.54 7.26
C ASP A 173 -16.51 3.20 8.41
N ARG A 174 -15.83 2.40 9.23
CA ARG A 174 -14.93 2.89 10.28
C ARG A 174 -13.86 3.82 9.72
N TYR A 175 -13.17 3.40 8.66
CA TYR A 175 -12.11 4.17 8.04
C TYR A 175 -12.62 5.46 7.38
N ARG A 176 -13.77 5.43 6.70
CA ARG A 176 -14.37 6.64 6.11
C ARG A 176 -14.84 7.60 7.17
N HIS A 177 -15.41 7.11 8.25
CA HIS A 177 -15.84 7.94 9.36
C HIS A 177 -14.65 8.67 10.00
N SER A 178 -13.51 7.98 10.18
CA SER A 178 -12.32 8.59 10.77
C SER A 178 -11.66 9.65 9.89
N LEU A 179 -11.94 9.73 8.59
CA LEU A 179 -11.40 10.79 7.73
C LEU A 179 -12.17 12.12 7.86
N ARG A 180 -13.42 12.07 8.33
CA ARG A 180 -14.33 13.23 8.41
C ARG A 180 -14.34 13.92 9.78
N SER A 181 -13.83 13.24 10.81
CA SER A 181 -13.64 13.79 12.16
C SER A 181 -12.38 14.62 12.27
#